data_AF-A0A387H3D5-F1
#
_entry.id   AF-A0A387H3D5-F1
#
_cell.length_a   1.000
_cell.length_b   1.000
_cell.length_c   1.000
_cell.angle_alpha   90.00
_cell.angle_beta   90.00
_cell.angle_gamma   90.00
#
_symmetry.space_group_name_H-M   'P 1'
#
loop_
_entity.id
_entity.type
_entity.pdbx_description
1 polymer ?
#
loop_
_entity_poly.entity_id
_entity_poly.type
_entity_poly.pdbx_seq_one_letter_code
_entity_poly.pdbx_strand_id
1 'polypeptide(L)'
;MVKAGRPQGGPKGQSEQANALANFVRALTKDFTVRELAERYKISKTSWGEYRSGAKLIHLHLLKRLVHDLVRDERTRIQRWEDAQSLHAAAVAAQRPVPPANETASDRGVTPREAVEQATATLQDTERLVHLLLGVIAGLQMQLSPTSSSPLDGTKEQPGGMAAASDLEEAESRLVQVRLVQSAVTRVRDEAATYDIDPAAVPPGAAEAGRTEEGTQSLPARYATASREAAVILLVSRAALAQQHEAVQLLSARSVQADTPRSLPSAPSPAPALAGPPRTGGGAPAESGTPRRSWQRLPVVVAALVLTATVSGAAVYTVIDLRNAKPPAAGPASSPASTPASPSTATARTPSALRSSPPSPSASPAGPAPNAPAGAPGPAAVPKTFIGTWEGEFTEPGERTLSLRRIVVREGTVGTAVAHVLTLSRTALCQSQGTVTSAGASLTIGPGTATAPSTGPCDPTGDISLRSNDADTLTWTSGSTTTTLHHAASADRAVPTPYLGTWRAQDGNDPTSSVRMTIQQGPLGQARAEFSWDGDIHHCKGVSILASTGDGLKFGPETVTASEPAGFCTQTPSRIISPPQADTMHVEWFTPPDGSQPRAFAFHRAG
;
A
#
# COMPACT_ATOMS: atom_id res chain seq x y z
N MET A 1 10.22 -49.79 -2.66
CA MET A 1 11.11 -49.59 -3.82
C MET A 1 10.57 -48.43 -4.64
N VAL A 2 11.22 -47.27 -4.59
CA VAL A 2 10.79 -46.06 -5.33
C VAL A 2 11.11 -46.27 -6.81
N LYS A 3 10.10 -46.15 -7.67
CA LYS A 3 10.24 -46.33 -9.13
C LYS A 3 11.11 -45.19 -9.67
N ALA A 4 12.33 -45.50 -10.14
CA ALA A 4 13.26 -44.50 -10.65
C ALA A 4 12.62 -43.73 -11.82
N GLY A 5 12.37 -42.44 -11.62
CA GLY A 5 11.92 -41.55 -12.68
C GLY A 5 13.02 -41.37 -13.75
N ARG A 6 12.62 -40.93 -14.95
CA ARG A 6 13.56 -40.61 -16.04
C ARG A 6 14.61 -39.62 -15.53
N PRO A 7 15.92 -39.83 -15.79
CA PRO A 7 16.96 -38.91 -15.34
C PRO A 7 16.67 -37.50 -15.86
N GLN A 8 16.73 -36.50 -14.97
CA GLN A 8 16.59 -35.10 -15.38
C GLN A 8 17.77 -34.72 -16.27
N GLY A 9 17.49 -34.02 -17.38
CA GLY A 9 18.54 -33.49 -18.26
C GLY A 9 19.48 -32.53 -17.53
N GLY A 10 20.60 -32.16 -18.17
CA GLY A 10 21.55 -31.18 -17.64
C GLY A 10 20.91 -29.83 -17.28
N PRO A 11 21.64 -28.96 -16.57
CA PRO A 11 21.18 -27.59 -16.31
C PRO A 11 20.99 -26.81 -17.63
N LYS A 12 20.01 -25.91 -17.65
CA LYS A 12 19.47 -25.15 -18.80
C LYS A 12 19.35 -23.65 -18.50
N GLY A 13 19.98 -23.17 -17.43
CA GLY A 13 19.98 -21.75 -17.09
C GLY A 13 20.75 -20.91 -18.09
N GLN A 14 20.33 -19.65 -18.23
CA GLN A 14 20.90 -18.68 -19.16
C GLN A 14 22.31 -18.20 -18.76
N SER A 15 22.73 -18.48 -17.53
CA SER A 15 24.05 -18.13 -16.99
C SER A 15 24.64 -19.26 -16.16
N GLU A 16 25.95 -19.27 -15.98
CA GLU A 16 26.64 -20.23 -15.11
C GLU A 16 26.17 -20.13 -13.65
N GLN A 17 25.86 -18.92 -13.20
CA GLN A 17 25.35 -18.64 -11.86
C GLN A 17 23.95 -19.24 -11.66
N ALA A 18 23.06 -19.12 -12.65
CA ALA A 18 21.75 -19.78 -12.62
C ALA A 18 21.89 -21.31 -12.60
N ASN A 19 22.85 -21.86 -13.35
CA ASN A 19 23.15 -23.30 -13.34
C ASN A 19 23.71 -23.77 -11.99
N ALA A 20 24.55 -22.97 -11.34
CA ALA A 20 25.08 -23.26 -10.01
C ALA A 20 23.95 -23.31 -8.96
N LEU A 21 23.04 -22.32 -8.97
CA LEU A 21 21.86 -22.32 -8.09
C LEU A 21 20.95 -23.53 -8.36
N ALA A 22 20.74 -23.89 -9.63
CA ALA A 22 19.93 -25.06 -9.99
C ALA A 22 20.54 -26.37 -9.47
N ASN A 23 21.87 -26.52 -9.56
CA ASN A 23 22.59 -27.66 -9.03
C ASN A 23 22.48 -27.74 -7.50
N PHE A 24 22.52 -26.60 -6.80
CA PHE A 24 22.27 -26.53 -5.37
C PHE A 24 20.86 -27.03 -5.02
N VAL A 25 19.83 -26.55 -5.72
CA VAL A 25 18.44 -27.01 -5.53
C VAL A 25 18.28 -28.50 -5.83
N ARG A 26 18.95 -29.03 -6.86
CA ARG A 26 18.96 -30.47 -7.16
C ARG A 26 19.58 -31.29 -6.04
N ALA A 27 20.70 -30.85 -5.49
CA ALA A 27 21.38 -31.54 -4.40
C ALA A 27 20.52 -31.55 -3.14
N LEU A 28 19.87 -30.43 -2.82
CA LEU A 28 19.00 -30.27 -1.66
C LEU A 28 17.73 -31.15 -1.78
N THR A 29 17.23 -31.33 -3.00
CA THR A 29 15.98 -32.07 -3.29
C THR A 29 16.21 -33.44 -3.92
N LYS A 30 17.40 -34.04 -3.74
CA LYS A 30 17.80 -35.30 -4.39
C LYS A 30 16.88 -36.48 -4.06
N ASP A 31 16.32 -36.50 -2.85
CA ASP A 31 15.49 -37.58 -2.32
C ASP A 31 13.99 -37.41 -2.65
N PHE A 32 13.64 -36.35 -3.39
CA PHE A 32 12.26 -36.03 -3.75
C PHE A 32 12.08 -35.99 -5.27
N THR A 33 11.00 -36.61 -5.73
CA THR A 33 10.51 -36.44 -7.09
C THR A 33 9.87 -35.07 -7.27
N VAL A 34 9.85 -34.56 -8.50
CA VAL A 34 9.16 -33.31 -8.85
C VAL A 34 7.67 -33.33 -8.44
N ARG A 35 7.02 -34.50 -8.49
CA ARG A 35 5.63 -34.67 -8.06
C ARG A 35 5.46 -34.48 -6.56
N GLU A 36 6.34 -35.06 -5.75
CA GLU A 36 6.30 -34.92 -4.29
C GLU A 36 6.61 -33.48 -3.86
N LEU A 37 7.59 -32.83 -4.50
CA LEU A 37 7.89 -31.42 -4.25
C LEU A 37 6.69 -30.53 -4.59
N ALA A 38 6.03 -30.79 -5.73
CA ALA A 38 4.84 -30.06 -6.14
C ALA A 38 3.69 -30.20 -5.13
N GLU A 39 3.47 -31.41 -4.64
CA GLU A 39 2.42 -31.71 -3.66
C GLU A 39 2.72 -31.13 -2.27
N ARG A 40 3.98 -31.19 -1.82
CA ARG A 40 4.43 -30.73 -0.50
C ARG A 40 4.46 -29.21 -0.39
N TYR A 41 4.97 -28.53 -1.42
CA TYR A 41 5.13 -27.08 -1.42
C TYR A 41 4.00 -26.33 -2.15
N LYS A 42 3.00 -27.06 -2.67
CA LYS A 42 1.87 -26.51 -3.43
C LYS A 42 2.29 -25.67 -4.64
N ILE A 43 3.34 -26.11 -5.31
CA ILE A 43 3.91 -25.45 -6.51
C ILE A 43 3.77 -26.40 -7.70
N SER A 44 3.59 -25.86 -8.91
CA SER A 44 3.41 -26.69 -10.10
C SER A 44 4.63 -27.59 -10.38
N LYS A 45 4.39 -28.78 -10.96
CA LYS A 45 5.45 -29.70 -11.40
C LYS A 45 6.39 -29.05 -12.42
N THR A 46 5.83 -28.20 -13.30
CA THR A 46 6.57 -27.47 -14.32
C THR A 46 7.58 -26.53 -13.67
N SER A 47 7.15 -25.71 -12.70
CA SER A 47 8.03 -24.78 -12.00
C SER A 47 9.17 -25.50 -11.26
N TRP A 48 8.89 -26.64 -10.61
CA TRP A 48 9.95 -27.46 -10.01
C TRP A 48 10.95 -28.02 -11.03
N GLY A 49 10.48 -28.38 -12.22
CA GLY A 49 11.35 -28.76 -13.34
C GLY A 49 12.22 -27.59 -13.80
N GLU A 50 11.67 -26.39 -13.88
CA GLU A 50 12.38 -25.17 -14.27
C GLU A 50 13.40 -24.73 -13.22
N TYR A 51 13.05 -24.74 -11.93
CA TYR A 51 13.97 -24.43 -10.83
C TYR A 51 15.12 -25.42 -10.77
N ARG A 52 14.84 -26.72 -10.87
CA ARG A 52 15.90 -27.73 -10.89
C ARG A 52 16.73 -27.67 -12.16
N SER A 53 16.19 -27.21 -13.29
CA SER A 53 17.01 -27.04 -14.50
C SER A 53 17.74 -25.69 -14.56
N GLY A 54 17.38 -24.71 -13.72
CA GLY A 54 17.94 -23.36 -13.81
C GLY A 54 17.32 -22.51 -14.92
N ALA A 55 16.34 -23.04 -15.65
CA ALA A 55 15.57 -22.28 -16.63
C ALA A 55 14.79 -21.12 -15.98
N LYS A 56 14.44 -21.27 -14.69
CA LYS A 56 13.83 -20.24 -13.85
C LYS A 56 14.59 -20.14 -12.52
N LEU A 57 14.78 -18.93 -12.00
CA LEU A 57 15.33 -18.75 -10.65
C LEU A 57 14.26 -19.09 -9.61
N ILE A 58 14.65 -19.87 -8.61
CA ILE A 58 13.80 -20.17 -7.46
C ILE A 58 13.66 -18.93 -6.57
N HIS A 59 12.46 -18.65 -6.08
CA HIS A 59 12.25 -17.51 -5.19
C HIS A 59 12.98 -17.70 -3.84
N LEU A 60 13.57 -16.62 -3.32
CA LEU A 60 14.39 -16.66 -2.10
C LEU A 60 13.63 -17.22 -0.88
N HIS A 61 12.36 -16.86 -0.70
CA HIS A 61 11.53 -17.36 0.41
C HIS A 61 11.31 -18.87 0.33
N LEU A 62 11.11 -19.40 -0.87
CA LEU A 62 10.94 -20.83 -1.11
C LEU A 62 12.26 -21.59 -0.89
N LEU A 63 13.37 -20.99 -1.32
CA LEU A 63 14.71 -21.53 -1.09
C LEU A 63 15.03 -21.62 0.41
N LYS A 64 14.68 -20.59 1.20
CA LYS A 64 14.79 -20.61 2.67
C LYS A 64 13.99 -21.75 3.27
N ARG A 65 12.73 -21.89 2.86
CA ARG A 65 11.83 -22.96 3.33
C ARG A 65 12.36 -24.34 2.98
N LEU A 66 12.90 -24.54 1.78
CA LEU A 66 13.55 -25.79 1.38
C LEU A 66 14.74 -26.14 2.27
N VAL A 67 15.65 -25.19 2.51
CA VAL A 67 16.82 -25.41 3.37
C VAL A 67 16.37 -25.77 4.78
N HIS A 68 15.39 -25.05 5.31
CA HIS A 68 14.83 -25.30 6.63
C HIS A 68 14.18 -26.69 6.76
N ASP A 69 13.34 -27.08 5.80
CA ASP A 69 12.58 -28.33 5.86
C ASP A 69 13.43 -29.58 5.58
N LEU A 70 14.49 -29.46 4.77
CA LEU A 70 15.26 -30.60 4.27
C LEU A 70 16.59 -30.80 4.99
N VAL A 71 17.14 -29.76 5.63
CA VAL A 71 18.40 -29.84 6.39
C VAL A 71 18.10 -29.98 7.88
N ARG A 72 18.26 -31.21 8.39
CA ARG A 72 17.94 -31.55 9.79
C ARG A 72 18.86 -30.86 10.81
N ASP A 73 20.16 -30.85 10.53
CA ASP A 73 21.17 -30.29 11.44
C ASP A 73 21.20 -28.76 11.37
N GLU A 74 21.13 -28.09 12.52
CA GLU A 74 21.02 -26.62 12.60
C GLU A 74 22.26 -25.92 12.05
N ARG A 75 23.45 -26.39 12.42
CA ARG A 75 24.71 -25.78 11.94
C ARG A 75 24.86 -25.91 10.44
N THR A 76 24.54 -27.09 9.90
CA THR A 76 24.51 -27.33 8.46
C THR A 76 23.44 -26.49 7.77
N ARG A 77 22.29 -26.27 8.41
CA ARG A 77 21.20 -25.44 7.88
C ARG A 77 21.63 -23.99 7.71
N ILE A 78 22.29 -23.41 8.70
CA ILE A 78 22.84 -22.04 8.63
C ILE A 78 23.83 -21.91 7.47
N GLN A 79 24.82 -22.81 7.39
CA GLN A 79 25.81 -22.80 6.30
C GLN A 79 25.15 -22.94 4.93
N ARG A 80 24.23 -23.90 4.79
CA ARG A 80 23.50 -24.12 3.52
C ARG A 80 22.65 -22.92 3.14
N TRP A 81 22.13 -22.19 4.11
CA TRP A 81 21.34 -20.99 3.86
C TRP A 81 22.21 -19.83 3.38
N GLU A 82 23.41 -19.65 3.93
CA GLU A 82 24.40 -18.68 3.44
C GLU A 82 24.83 -18.98 2.00
N ASP A 83 25.17 -20.24 1.72
CA ASP A 83 25.51 -20.71 0.36
C ASP A 83 24.35 -20.43 -0.61
N ALA A 84 23.11 -20.73 -0.19
CA ALA A 84 21.91 -20.52 -0.99
C ALA A 84 21.66 -19.03 -1.30
N GLN A 85 21.84 -18.14 -0.33
CA GLN A 85 21.72 -16.69 -0.51
C GLN A 85 22.77 -16.16 -1.49
N SER A 86 24.03 -16.58 -1.33
CA SER A 86 25.14 -16.18 -2.20
C SER A 86 24.89 -16.60 -3.66
N LEU A 87 24.50 -17.86 -3.87
CA LEU A 87 24.17 -18.38 -5.20
C LEU A 87 22.96 -17.68 -5.82
N HIS A 88 21.93 -17.38 -5.03
CA HIS A 88 20.76 -16.67 -5.50
C HIS A 88 21.11 -15.23 -5.90
N ALA A 89 21.88 -14.50 -5.07
CA ALA A 89 22.33 -13.15 -5.38
C ALA A 89 23.18 -13.12 -6.66
N ALA A 90 24.12 -14.05 -6.81
CA ALA A 90 24.93 -14.17 -8.02
C ALA A 90 24.09 -14.47 -9.27
N ALA A 91 23.09 -15.36 -9.15
CA ALA A 91 22.20 -15.68 -10.26
C ALA A 91 21.31 -14.49 -10.66
N VAL A 92 20.79 -13.73 -9.69
CA VAL A 92 20.02 -12.50 -9.95
C VAL A 92 20.90 -11.43 -10.60
N ALA A 93 22.13 -11.24 -10.11
CA ALA A 93 23.07 -10.30 -10.71
C ALA A 93 23.39 -10.66 -12.16
N ALA A 94 23.58 -11.94 -12.47
CA ALA A 94 23.86 -12.42 -13.82
C ALA A 94 22.66 -12.32 -14.78
N GLN A 95 21.43 -12.23 -14.27
CA GLN A 95 20.23 -11.99 -15.10
C GLN A 95 19.98 -10.52 -15.40
N ARG A 96 20.64 -9.61 -14.66
CA ARG A 96 20.55 -8.19 -15.01
C ARG A 96 21.19 -8.04 -16.39
N PRO A 97 20.46 -7.48 -17.38
CA PRO A 97 21.06 -7.21 -18.67
C PRO A 97 22.31 -6.38 -18.42
N VAL A 98 23.46 -6.95 -18.80
CA VAL A 98 24.72 -6.22 -18.78
C VAL A 98 24.47 -4.96 -19.61
N PRO A 99 24.58 -3.76 -19.02
CA PRO A 99 24.35 -2.54 -19.76
C PRO A 99 25.22 -2.59 -21.02
N PRO A 100 24.70 -2.19 -22.18
CA PRO A 100 25.45 -2.28 -23.43
C PRO A 100 26.82 -1.62 -23.22
N ALA A 101 27.90 -2.30 -23.64
CA ALA A 101 29.31 -1.95 -23.40
C ALA A 101 29.77 -0.60 -24.00
N ASN A 102 28.84 0.31 -24.30
CA ASN A 102 29.11 1.72 -24.54
C ASN A 102 29.21 2.46 -23.19
N GLU A 103 30.16 2.04 -22.35
CA GLU A 103 30.47 2.69 -21.06
C GLU A 103 30.96 4.14 -21.22
N THR A 104 31.31 4.56 -22.45
CA THR A 104 31.64 5.97 -22.73
C THR A 104 30.43 6.91 -22.72
N ALA A 105 29.20 6.39 -22.69
CA ALA A 105 27.99 7.21 -22.61
C ALA A 105 27.46 7.42 -21.18
N SER A 106 27.72 6.50 -20.22
CA SER A 106 27.21 6.63 -18.84
C SER A 106 27.97 7.65 -18.00
N ASP A 107 29.21 7.99 -18.37
CA ASP A 107 29.96 9.08 -17.72
C ASP A 107 29.48 10.47 -18.17
N ARG A 108 28.77 10.53 -19.30
CA ARG A 108 28.06 11.73 -19.75
C ARG A 108 26.74 11.79 -18.99
N GLY A 109 26.79 12.33 -17.77
CA GLY A 109 25.60 12.50 -16.92
C GLY A 109 24.41 13.07 -17.69
N VAL A 110 23.20 12.61 -17.36
CA VAL A 110 21.96 12.99 -18.06
C VAL A 110 21.65 14.46 -17.78
N THR A 111 21.38 15.24 -18.83
CA THR A 111 20.98 16.65 -18.69
C THR A 111 19.59 16.75 -18.03
N PRO A 112 19.23 17.87 -17.35
CA PRO A 112 17.93 17.96 -16.66
C PRO A 112 16.77 17.70 -17.61
N ARG A 113 16.86 18.27 -18.81
CA ARG A 113 15.89 18.06 -19.88
C ARG A 113 15.77 16.60 -20.30
N GLU A 114 16.88 15.90 -20.54
CA GLU A 114 16.85 14.46 -20.87
C GLU A 114 16.28 13.64 -19.72
N ALA A 115 16.57 13.99 -18.46
CA ALA A 115 16.03 13.30 -17.30
C ALA A 115 14.50 13.50 -17.20
N VAL A 116 13.99 14.71 -17.45
CA VAL A 116 12.55 14.99 -17.53
C VAL A 116 11.89 14.20 -18.66
N GLU A 117 12.49 14.18 -19.85
CA GLU A 117 11.96 13.44 -21.01
C GLU A 117 11.93 11.92 -20.74
N GLN A 118 13.03 11.35 -20.21
CA GLN A 118 13.11 9.93 -19.86
C GLN A 118 12.15 9.54 -18.73
N ALA A 119 12.04 10.37 -17.69
CA ALA A 119 11.11 10.13 -16.60
C ALA A 119 9.66 10.21 -17.08
N THR A 120 9.34 11.16 -17.95
CA THR A 120 8.00 11.29 -18.55
C THR A 120 7.63 10.06 -19.38
N ALA A 121 8.55 9.58 -20.24
CA ALA A 121 8.32 8.35 -21.00
C ALA A 121 8.12 7.13 -20.08
N THR A 122 8.92 7.02 -19.03
CA THR A 122 8.80 5.94 -18.04
C THR A 122 7.47 6.00 -17.28
N LEU A 123 6.98 7.21 -16.95
CA LEU A 123 5.68 7.39 -16.32
C LEU A 123 4.54 6.93 -17.23
N GLN A 124 4.59 7.24 -18.53
CA GLN A 124 3.60 6.75 -19.49
C GLN A 124 3.59 5.21 -19.57
N ASP A 125 4.77 4.59 -19.57
CA ASP A 125 4.89 3.12 -19.54
C ASP A 125 4.30 2.54 -18.23
N THR A 126 4.57 3.17 -17.08
CA THR A 126 4.00 2.74 -15.78
C THR A 126 2.47 2.86 -15.77
N GLU A 127 1.93 3.95 -16.31
CA GLU A 127 0.49 4.20 -16.35
C GLU A 127 -0.20 3.14 -17.21
N ARG A 128 0.35 2.81 -18.37
CA ARG A 128 -0.18 1.73 -19.22
C ARG A 128 -0.18 0.38 -18.50
N LEU A 129 0.87 0.09 -17.75
CA LEU A 129 0.99 -1.16 -16.99
C LEU A 129 0.01 -1.22 -15.81
N VAL A 130 -0.22 -0.10 -15.11
CA VAL A 130 -1.26 0.02 -14.07
C VAL A 130 -2.64 -0.29 -14.66
N HIS A 131 -2.98 0.26 -15.82
CA HIS A 131 -4.26 -0.02 -16.48
C HIS A 131 -4.41 -1.49 -16.86
N LEU A 132 -3.35 -2.13 -17.37
CA LEU A 132 -3.35 -3.57 -17.68
C LEU A 132 -3.58 -4.42 -16.42
N LEU A 133 -2.88 -4.11 -15.33
CA LEU A 133 -3.02 -4.81 -14.05
C LEU A 133 -4.43 -4.66 -13.45
N LEU A 134 -4.98 -3.44 -13.48
CA LEU A 134 -6.36 -3.20 -13.04
C LEU A 134 -7.38 -4.00 -13.87
N GLY A 135 -7.16 -4.13 -15.18
CA GLY A 135 -7.98 -4.97 -16.05
C GLY A 135 -7.90 -6.47 -15.69
N VAL A 136 -6.70 -6.98 -15.41
CA VAL A 136 -6.49 -8.38 -14.96
C VAL A 136 -7.16 -8.63 -13.60
N ILE A 137 -6.97 -7.72 -12.64
CA ILE A 137 -7.58 -7.78 -11.30
C ILE A 137 -9.11 -7.82 -11.42
N ALA A 138 -9.70 -6.91 -12.20
CA ALA A 138 -11.15 -6.89 -12.41
C ALA A 138 -11.67 -8.19 -13.04
N GLY A 139 -10.96 -8.74 -14.03
CA GLY A 139 -11.29 -10.03 -14.64
C GLY A 139 -11.28 -11.19 -13.63
N LEU A 140 -10.22 -11.27 -12.80
CA LEU A 140 -10.09 -12.30 -11.77
C LEU A 140 -11.15 -12.15 -10.65
N GLN A 141 -11.46 -10.92 -10.24
CA GLN A 141 -12.53 -10.66 -9.27
C GLN A 141 -13.92 -11.06 -9.81
N MET A 142 -14.18 -10.86 -11.10
CA MET A 142 -15.41 -11.35 -11.74
C MET A 142 -15.49 -12.89 -11.75
N GLN A 143 -14.36 -13.58 -11.96
CA GLN A 143 -14.31 -15.06 -11.91
C GLN A 143 -14.51 -15.60 -10.48
N LEU A 144 -14.04 -14.88 -9.46
CA LEU A 144 -14.19 -15.25 -8.05
C LEU A 144 -15.57 -14.88 -7.48
N SER A 145 -16.30 -14.00 -8.16
CA SER A 145 -17.65 -13.63 -7.75
C SER A 145 -18.55 -14.87 -7.86
N PRO A 146 -19.20 -15.31 -6.75
CA PRO A 146 -20.04 -16.49 -6.77
C PRO A 146 -21.21 -16.23 -7.73
N THR A 147 -21.18 -16.90 -8.88
CA THR A 147 -22.31 -16.88 -9.80
C THR A 147 -23.47 -17.54 -9.07
N SER A 148 -24.52 -16.75 -8.81
CA SER A 148 -25.69 -17.09 -8.01
C SER A 148 -26.64 -18.06 -8.72
N SER A 149 -26.11 -19.09 -9.39
CA SER A 149 -26.88 -20.05 -10.16
C SER A 149 -27.07 -21.36 -9.40
N SER A 150 -28.31 -21.56 -8.95
CA SER A 150 -28.98 -22.82 -8.60
C SER A 150 -28.46 -23.65 -7.40
N PRO A 151 -29.20 -23.64 -6.27
CA PRO A 151 -28.88 -24.37 -5.03
C PRO A 151 -29.00 -25.92 -5.07
N LEU A 152 -29.05 -26.57 -6.23
CA LEU A 152 -29.64 -27.93 -6.30
C LEU A 152 -28.74 -29.10 -6.68
N ASP A 153 -27.42 -28.95 -6.78
CA ASP A 153 -26.56 -30.12 -6.97
C ASP A 153 -25.30 -30.12 -6.11
N GLY A 154 -25.11 -31.22 -5.39
CA GLY A 154 -24.19 -31.36 -4.27
C GLY A 154 -22.70 -31.37 -4.68
N THR A 155 -21.93 -30.57 -3.93
CA THR A 155 -20.58 -30.89 -3.45
C THR A 155 -19.61 -31.55 -4.43
N LYS A 156 -19.16 -30.78 -5.42
CA LYS A 156 -17.80 -30.93 -5.96
C LYS A 156 -17.13 -29.55 -5.95
N GLU A 157 -16.24 -29.33 -4.98
CA GLU A 157 -15.34 -28.17 -4.96
C GLU A 157 -14.62 -28.08 -6.31
N GLN A 158 -14.87 -27.00 -7.06
CA GLN A 158 -14.22 -26.76 -8.34
C GLN A 158 -12.77 -26.30 -8.09
N PRO A 159 -11.75 -27.03 -8.59
CA PRO A 159 -10.34 -26.69 -8.37
C PRO A 159 -9.87 -25.38 -9.05
N GLY A 160 -10.75 -24.68 -9.79
CA GLY A 160 -10.42 -23.42 -10.47
C GLY A 160 -10.35 -22.20 -9.55
N GLY A 161 -11.15 -22.14 -8.49
CA GLY A 161 -11.24 -20.93 -7.64
C GLY A 161 -9.95 -20.60 -6.88
N MET A 162 -9.19 -21.62 -6.46
CA MET A 162 -7.93 -21.43 -5.74
C MET A 162 -6.83 -20.84 -6.63
N ALA A 163 -6.83 -21.17 -7.93
CA ALA A 163 -5.88 -20.61 -8.89
C ALA A 163 -6.18 -19.13 -9.16
N ALA A 164 -7.47 -18.78 -9.38
CA ALA A 164 -7.88 -17.39 -9.59
C ALA A 164 -7.62 -16.50 -8.37
N ALA A 165 -7.79 -17.02 -7.14
CA ALA A 165 -7.46 -16.29 -5.91
C ALA A 165 -5.94 -16.02 -5.79
N SER A 166 -5.11 -17.02 -6.10
CA SER A 166 -3.65 -16.85 -6.09
C SER A 166 -3.18 -15.87 -7.19
N ASP A 167 -3.78 -15.93 -8.38
CA ASP A 167 -3.46 -15.01 -9.48
C ASP A 167 -3.90 -13.57 -9.14
N LEU A 168 -5.01 -13.40 -8.39
CA LEU A 168 -5.48 -12.09 -7.92
C LEU A 168 -4.50 -11.48 -6.93
N GLU A 169 -4.07 -12.24 -5.93
CA GLU A 169 -3.06 -11.79 -4.96
C GLU A 169 -1.74 -11.43 -5.65
N GLU A 170 -1.30 -12.25 -6.63
CA GLU A 170 -0.12 -11.93 -7.45
C GLU A 170 -0.32 -10.60 -8.21
N ALA A 171 -1.45 -10.40 -8.86
CA ALA A 171 -1.73 -9.17 -9.61
C ALA A 171 -1.79 -7.91 -8.72
N GLU A 172 -2.40 -8.00 -7.53
CA GLU A 172 -2.44 -6.90 -6.55
C GLU A 172 -1.05 -6.54 -6.04
N SER A 173 -0.21 -7.54 -5.72
CA SER A 173 1.17 -7.34 -5.31
C SER A 173 1.99 -6.62 -6.39
N ARG A 174 1.79 -6.99 -7.66
CA ARG A 174 2.44 -6.36 -8.82
C ARG A 174 2.00 -4.91 -9.00
N LEU A 175 0.72 -4.62 -8.81
CA LEU A 175 0.20 -3.25 -8.86
C LEU A 175 0.89 -2.34 -7.83
N VAL A 176 1.09 -2.83 -6.61
CA VAL A 176 1.84 -2.08 -5.57
C VAL A 176 3.27 -1.80 -6.02
N GLN A 177 3.97 -2.79 -6.60
CA GLN A 177 5.33 -2.61 -7.11
C GLN A 177 5.41 -1.57 -8.23
N VAL A 178 4.47 -1.57 -9.18
CA VAL A 178 4.44 -0.58 -10.26
C VAL A 178 4.19 0.83 -9.74
N ARG A 179 3.30 1.00 -8.73
CA ARG A 179 3.05 2.31 -8.10
C ARG A 179 4.26 2.86 -7.35
N LEU A 180 5.08 1.98 -6.75
CA LEU A 180 6.35 2.38 -6.13
C LEU A 180 7.33 2.93 -7.19
N VAL A 181 7.45 2.25 -8.33
CA VAL A 181 8.28 2.73 -9.45
C VAL A 181 7.75 4.07 -9.97
N GLN A 182 6.45 4.19 -10.20
CA GLN A 182 5.82 5.44 -10.64
C GLN A 182 6.10 6.62 -9.68
N SER A 183 6.08 6.37 -8.37
CA SER A 183 6.37 7.39 -7.35
C SER A 183 7.84 7.83 -7.38
N ALA A 184 8.76 6.88 -7.54
CA ALA A 184 10.19 7.17 -7.65
C ALA A 184 10.50 7.99 -8.92
N VAL A 185 9.93 7.60 -10.07
CA VAL A 185 10.12 8.29 -11.35
C VAL A 185 9.50 9.69 -11.34
N THR A 186 8.33 9.87 -10.72
CA THR A 186 7.71 11.20 -10.54
C THR A 186 8.64 12.14 -9.78
N ARG A 187 9.26 11.66 -8.70
CA ARG A 187 10.22 12.46 -7.91
C ARG A 187 11.42 12.90 -8.76
N VAL A 188 11.99 11.97 -9.54
CA VAL A 188 13.11 12.29 -10.45
C VAL A 188 12.71 13.33 -11.49
N ARG A 189 11.52 13.20 -12.08
CA ARG A 189 10.99 14.18 -13.05
C ARG A 189 10.83 15.56 -12.41
N ASP A 190 10.20 15.62 -11.25
CA ASP A 190 9.88 16.90 -10.59
C ASP A 190 11.17 17.59 -10.13
N GLU A 191 12.14 16.85 -9.59
CA GLU A 191 13.47 17.36 -9.26
C GLU A 191 14.21 17.87 -10.50
N ALA A 192 14.27 17.08 -11.58
CA ALA A 192 14.93 17.51 -12.82
C ALA A 192 14.25 18.74 -13.45
N ALA A 193 12.93 18.85 -13.37
CA ALA A 193 12.17 20.01 -13.88
C ALA A 193 12.48 21.30 -13.11
N THR A 194 12.76 21.23 -11.80
CA THR A 194 13.19 22.41 -11.04
C THR A 194 14.52 22.98 -11.54
N TYR A 195 15.39 22.15 -12.11
CA TYR A 195 16.68 22.57 -12.68
C TYR A 195 16.59 23.05 -14.13
N ASP A 196 15.53 22.71 -14.87
CA ASP A 196 15.35 23.12 -16.28
C ASP A 196 14.84 24.57 -16.40
N ILE A 197 14.14 25.09 -15.37
CA ILE A 197 13.41 26.36 -15.44
C ILE A 197 14.32 27.61 -15.30
N ASP A 198 15.59 27.50 -14.89
CA ASP A 198 16.35 28.71 -14.55
C ASP A 198 17.86 28.74 -14.91
N PRO A 199 18.21 28.87 -16.20
CA PRO A 199 19.56 29.23 -16.59
C PRO A 199 19.86 30.73 -16.39
N ALA A 200 18.87 31.58 -16.08
CA ALA A 200 18.98 33.04 -16.14
C ALA A 200 18.95 33.76 -14.77
N ALA A 201 18.54 33.12 -13.67
CA ALA A 201 18.57 33.71 -12.34
C ALA A 201 19.91 33.54 -11.59
N VAL A 202 20.96 33.08 -12.26
CA VAL A 202 22.32 33.21 -11.70
C VAL A 202 22.69 34.70 -11.72
N PRO A 203 22.89 35.35 -10.56
CA PRO A 203 23.18 36.77 -10.51
C PRO A 203 24.46 37.07 -11.31
N PRO A 204 24.46 38.08 -12.20
CA PRO A 204 25.57 38.37 -13.12
C PRO A 204 26.85 38.93 -12.46
N GLY A 205 27.10 38.64 -11.18
CA GLY A 205 28.14 39.30 -10.37
C GLY A 205 29.47 38.56 -10.20
N ALA A 206 29.68 37.39 -10.82
CA ALA A 206 30.89 36.58 -10.58
C ALA A 206 31.67 36.20 -11.86
N ALA A 207 31.41 36.84 -12.99
CA ALA A 207 32.00 36.49 -14.29
C ALA A 207 32.79 37.65 -14.92
N GLU A 208 33.78 38.20 -14.19
CA GLU A 208 34.85 39.01 -14.79
C GLU A 208 36.22 38.60 -14.24
N ALA A 209 36.71 37.43 -14.68
CA ALA A 209 38.15 37.16 -14.82
C ALA A 209 38.36 35.85 -15.61
N GLY A 210 38.95 35.95 -16.81
CA GLY A 210 39.50 34.79 -17.52
C GLY A 210 38.63 34.24 -18.64
N ARG A 211 38.50 35.00 -19.72
CA ARG A 211 37.92 34.56 -21.00
C ARG A 211 39.01 33.85 -21.82
N THR A 212 39.17 32.55 -21.63
CA THR A 212 39.89 31.65 -22.56
C THR A 212 39.43 30.22 -22.37
N GLU A 213 39.18 29.56 -23.51
CA GLU A 213 38.76 28.16 -23.74
C GLU A 213 37.28 27.83 -23.55
N GLU A 214 36.74 27.17 -24.58
CA GLU A 214 35.40 26.59 -24.70
C GLU A 214 35.12 25.63 -23.54
N GLY A 215 34.71 26.22 -22.42
CA GLY A 215 34.36 25.51 -21.20
C GLY A 215 33.08 24.71 -21.41
N THR A 216 33.24 23.39 -21.40
CA THR A 216 32.22 22.49 -20.86
C THR A 216 31.94 22.97 -19.44
N GLN A 217 30.94 23.84 -19.28
CA GLN A 217 30.49 24.30 -17.98
C GLN A 217 30.05 23.07 -17.20
N SER A 218 30.95 22.59 -16.34
CA SER A 218 30.69 21.50 -15.43
C SER A 218 29.47 21.90 -14.61
N LEU A 219 28.37 21.19 -14.80
CA LEU A 219 27.19 21.31 -13.96
C LEU A 219 27.63 21.27 -12.49
N PRO A 220 27.01 22.06 -11.59
CA PRO A 220 27.38 22.07 -10.18
C PRO A 220 27.52 20.63 -9.67
N ALA A 221 28.57 20.30 -8.90
CA ALA A 221 28.87 18.92 -8.50
C ALA A 221 27.69 18.19 -7.82
N ARG A 222 26.78 18.96 -7.21
CA ARG A 222 25.50 18.46 -6.66
C ARG A 222 24.56 17.92 -7.75
N TYR A 223 24.43 18.64 -8.87
CA TYR A 223 23.66 18.21 -10.02
C TYR A 223 24.26 16.97 -10.69
N ALA A 224 25.59 16.89 -10.83
CA ALA A 224 26.25 15.71 -11.39
C ALA A 224 26.10 14.44 -10.53
N THR A 225 25.84 14.61 -9.23
CA THR A 225 25.56 13.48 -8.32
C THR A 225 24.09 13.09 -8.40
N ALA A 226 23.18 14.07 -8.32
CA ALA A 226 21.75 13.86 -8.46
C ALA A 226 21.37 13.28 -9.85
N SER A 227 22.03 13.71 -10.93
CA SER A 227 21.76 13.21 -12.28
C SER A 227 22.23 11.76 -12.48
N ARG A 228 23.32 11.35 -11.81
CA ARG A 228 23.79 9.96 -11.82
C ARG A 228 22.84 9.07 -11.02
N GLU A 229 22.38 9.53 -9.86
CA GLU A 229 21.37 8.82 -9.08
C GLU A 229 20.05 8.68 -9.85
N ALA A 230 19.57 9.77 -10.46
CA ALA A 230 18.39 9.77 -11.33
C ALA A 230 18.52 8.80 -12.49
N ALA A 231 19.66 8.77 -13.19
CA ALA A 231 19.92 7.85 -14.29
C ALA A 231 19.89 6.38 -13.84
N VAL A 232 20.48 6.07 -12.69
CA VAL A 232 20.44 4.72 -12.10
C VAL A 232 19.00 4.35 -11.72
N ILE A 233 18.26 5.25 -11.08
CA ILE A 233 16.85 5.02 -10.72
C ILE A 233 16.01 4.77 -11.97
N LEU A 234 16.17 5.55 -13.03
CA LEU A 234 15.43 5.37 -14.29
C LEU A 234 15.79 4.05 -14.98
N LEU A 235 17.07 3.67 -15.01
CA LEU A 235 17.51 2.42 -15.62
C LEU A 235 16.99 1.20 -14.85
N VAL A 236 17.07 1.23 -13.52
CA VAL A 236 16.51 0.18 -12.65
C VAL A 236 14.98 0.12 -12.78
N SER A 237 14.32 1.28 -12.81
CA SER A 237 12.87 1.39 -12.99
C SER A 237 12.42 0.78 -14.31
N ARG A 238 13.12 1.04 -15.41
CA ARG A 238 12.79 0.51 -16.72
C ARG A 238 13.00 -1.01 -16.82
N ALA A 239 14.09 -1.51 -16.22
CA ALA A 239 14.32 -2.95 -16.12
C ALA A 239 13.24 -3.65 -15.27
N ALA A 240 12.86 -3.04 -14.14
CA ALA A 240 11.77 -3.53 -13.31
C ALA A 240 10.45 -3.54 -14.10
N LEU A 241 10.12 -2.48 -14.83
CA LEU A 241 8.91 -2.40 -15.65
C LEU A 241 8.86 -3.46 -16.75
N ALA A 242 9.98 -3.74 -17.41
CA ALA A 242 10.06 -4.81 -18.40
C ALA A 242 9.71 -6.17 -17.78
N GLN A 243 10.23 -6.46 -16.58
CA GLN A 243 9.90 -7.68 -15.84
C GLN A 243 8.43 -7.74 -15.43
N GLN A 244 7.86 -6.61 -14.98
CA GLN A 244 6.44 -6.54 -14.62
C GLN A 244 5.54 -6.75 -15.84
N HIS A 245 5.91 -6.19 -17.00
CA HIS A 245 5.16 -6.34 -18.24
C HIS A 245 5.12 -7.81 -18.70
N GLU A 246 6.24 -8.53 -18.63
CA GLU A 246 6.28 -9.97 -18.92
C GLU A 246 5.40 -10.77 -17.96
N ALA A 247 5.45 -10.48 -16.66
CA ALA A 247 4.62 -11.14 -15.66
C ALA A 247 3.12 -10.90 -15.91
N VAL A 248 2.74 -9.67 -16.27
CA VAL A 248 1.35 -9.32 -16.63
C VAL A 248 0.87 -10.05 -17.87
N GLN A 249 1.73 -10.20 -18.89
CA GLN A 249 1.39 -11.00 -20.07
C GLN A 249 1.14 -12.46 -19.72
N LEU A 250 1.94 -13.04 -18.81
CA LEU A 250 1.73 -14.41 -18.35
C LEU A 250 0.43 -14.55 -17.54
N LEU A 251 0.14 -13.61 -16.63
CA LEU A 251 -1.11 -13.58 -15.86
C LEU A 251 -2.33 -13.47 -16.78
N SER A 252 -2.27 -12.58 -17.77
CA SER A 252 -3.32 -12.40 -18.77
C SER A 252 -3.51 -13.67 -19.64
N ALA A 253 -2.43 -14.33 -20.05
CA ALA A 253 -2.53 -15.58 -20.79
C ALA A 253 -3.15 -16.70 -19.95
N ARG A 254 -2.86 -16.77 -18.64
CA ARG A 254 -3.46 -17.75 -17.72
C ARG A 254 -4.96 -17.50 -17.51
N SER A 255 -5.37 -16.24 -17.34
CA SER A 255 -6.78 -15.90 -17.13
C SER A 255 -7.64 -16.21 -18.36
N VAL A 256 -7.15 -15.94 -19.57
CA VAL A 256 -7.87 -16.28 -20.82
C VAL A 256 -8.04 -17.80 -21.00
N GLN A 257 -7.04 -18.60 -20.60
CA GLN A 257 -7.16 -20.06 -20.68
C GLN A 257 -8.20 -20.62 -19.71
N ALA A 258 -8.46 -19.96 -18.59
CA ALA A 258 -9.48 -20.38 -17.63
C ALA A 258 -10.91 -20.18 -18.18
N ASP A 259 -11.12 -19.14 -18.99
CA ASP A 259 -12.44 -18.79 -19.55
C ASP A 259 -12.79 -19.53 -20.85
N THR A 260 -11.88 -20.31 -21.43
CA THR A 260 -12.19 -21.06 -22.66
C THR A 260 -12.99 -22.31 -22.29
N PRO A 261 -14.31 -22.38 -22.56
CA PRO A 261 -15.08 -23.59 -22.33
C PRO A 261 -14.46 -24.70 -23.16
N ARG A 262 -14.07 -25.78 -22.49
CA ARG A 262 -13.50 -26.96 -23.12
C ARG A 262 -14.61 -27.65 -23.90
N SER A 263 -14.90 -27.16 -25.10
CA SER A 263 -15.78 -27.81 -26.06
C SER A 263 -15.18 -29.17 -26.38
N LEU A 264 -15.69 -30.21 -25.73
CA LEU A 264 -15.39 -31.58 -26.07
C LEU A 264 -15.73 -31.77 -27.56
N PRO A 265 -14.82 -32.29 -28.41
CA PRO A 265 -15.19 -32.66 -29.76
C PRO A 265 -16.28 -33.73 -29.67
N SER A 266 -17.48 -33.41 -30.18
CA SER A 266 -18.56 -34.39 -30.36
C SER A 266 -18.01 -35.61 -31.09
N ALA A 267 -18.09 -36.76 -30.43
CA ALA A 267 -17.75 -38.03 -31.04
C ALA A 267 -18.64 -38.26 -32.28
N PRO A 268 -18.08 -38.71 -33.43
CA PRO A 268 -18.90 -39.08 -34.57
C PRO A 268 -19.74 -40.33 -34.25
N SER A 269 -21.03 -40.28 -34.60
CA SER A 269 -21.99 -41.39 -34.48
C SER A 269 -21.50 -42.66 -35.18
N PRO A 270 -21.80 -43.86 -34.64
CA PRO A 270 -21.47 -45.12 -35.29
C PRO A 270 -22.49 -45.44 -36.40
N ALA A 271 -21.99 -45.80 -37.58
CA ALA A 271 -22.74 -46.43 -38.66
C ALA A 271 -22.76 -47.98 -38.48
N PRO A 272 -23.72 -48.70 -39.10
CA PRO A 272 -24.09 -50.05 -38.69
C PRO A 272 -23.22 -51.16 -39.29
N ALA A 273 -23.34 -52.33 -38.67
CA ALA A 273 -22.58 -53.56 -38.86
C ALA A 273 -22.67 -54.19 -40.26
N LEU A 274 -21.59 -54.87 -40.67
CA LEU A 274 -21.56 -55.91 -41.71
C LEU A 274 -20.60 -57.03 -41.30
N ALA A 275 -20.94 -58.26 -41.71
CA ALA A 275 -20.60 -59.52 -41.09
C ALA A 275 -19.33 -60.24 -41.64
N GLY A 276 -18.61 -60.92 -40.72
CA GLY A 276 -17.83 -62.19 -40.88
C GLY A 276 -16.48 -62.15 -41.63
N PRO A 277 -15.64 -63.24 -41.60
CA PRO A 277 -15.74 -64.52 -40.87
C PRO A 277 -14.38 -64.93 -40.17
N PRO A 278 -13.98 -66.20 -39.91
CA PRO A 278 -13.63 -66.67 -38.55
C PRO A 278 -12.19 -67.25 -38.36
N ARG A 279 -11.92 -67.70 -37.11
CA ARG A 279 -10.82 -68.61 -36.66
C ARG A 279 -9.40 -67.98 -36.60
N THR A 280 -8.47 -68.31 -35.71
CA THR A 280 -8.12 -69.47 -34.85
C THR A 280 -7.31 -68.91 -33.66
N GLY A 281 -7.54 -69.30 -32.40
CA GLY A 281 -6.94 -70.48 -31.77
C GLY A 281 -5.61 -70.13 -31.05
N GLY A 282 -5.53 -70.28 -29.72
CA GLY A 282 -4.25 -70.15 -29.01
C GLY A 282 -4.32 -69.97 -27.48
N GLY A 283 -4.52 -71.07 -26.76
CA GLY A 283 -3.78 -71.44 -25.55
C GLY A 283 -3.78 -70.53 -24.30
N ALA A 284 -4.49 -70.98 -23.27
CA ALA A 284 -4.14 -70.79 -21.85
C ALA A 284 -2.84 -71.58 -21.49
N PRO A 285 -2.22 -71.45 -20.30
CA PRO A 285 -2.81 -71.74 -18.98
C PRO A 285 -2.64 -70.56 -17.99
N ALA A 286 -3.62 -70.25 -17.14
CA ALA A 286 -3.86 -70.88 -15.84
C ALA A 286 -2.63 -70.88 -14.91
N GLU A 287 -2.56 -69.92 -13.99
CA GLU A 287 -1.98 -70.16 -12.68
C GLU A 287 -2.72 -69.38 -11.59
N SER A 288 -3.22 -70.17 -10.66
CA SER A 288 -3.94 -69.87 -9.43
C SER A 288 -3.03 -69.30 -8.35
N GLY A 289 -3.54 -68.40 -7.51
CA GLY A 289 -2.91 -68.11 -6.23
C GLY A 289 -3.42 -66.85 -5.54
N THR A 290 -4.55 -66.97 -4.85
CA THR A 290 -4.86 -66.05 -3.73
C THR A 290 -4.02 -66.46 -2.52
N PRO A 291 -3.75 -65.51 -1.59
CA PRO A 291 -4.59 -65.56 -0.39
C PRO A 291 -5.08 -64.18 0.07
N ARG A 292 -6.38 -64.17 0.39
CA ARG A 292 -7.01 -63.28 1.37
C ARG A 292 -6.19 -63.28 2.66
N ARG A 293 -5.79 -62.11 3.15
CA ARG A 293 -5.47 -61.90 4.56
C ARG A 293 -6.28 -60.73 5.09
N SER A 294 -7.47 -61.08 5.60
CA SER A 294 -8.28 -60.28 6.48
C SER A 294 -7.61 -60.17 7.84
N TRP A 295 -7.36 -58.95 8.33
CA TRP A 295 -7.19 -58.71 9.76
C TRP A 295 -8.17 -57.63 10.19
N GLN A 296 -9.12 -58.08 10.99
CA GLN A 296 -10.14 -57.28 11.65
C GLN A 296 -9.50 -56.50 12.80
N ARG A 297 -9.93 -55.24 12.92
CA ARG A 297 -10.26 -54.46 14.12
C ARG A 297 -9.85 -55.07 15.48
N LEU A 298 -9.22 -54.26 16.34
CA LEU A 298 -9.90 -53.73 17.54
C LEU A 298 -9.15 -52.51 18.15
N PRO A 299 -9.85 -51.62 18.87
CA PRO A 299 -9.40 -50.32 19.36
C PRO A 299 -8.93 -50.34 20.82
N VAL A 300 -8.27 -49.27 21.27
CA VAL A 300 -8.16 -48.91 22.70
C VAL A 300 -8.46 -47.42 22.86
N VAL A 301 -9.40 -47.16 23.77
CA VAL A 301 -9.95 -45.87 24.20
C VAL A 301 -9.35 -45.54 25.58
N VAL A 302 -9.29 -44.24 25.93
CA VAL A 302 -9.70 -43.61 27.22
C VAL A 302 -8.69 -42.61 27.81
N ALA A 303 -9.13 -41.34 27.78
CA ALA A 303 -9.11 -40.24 28.79
C ALA A 303 -7.76 -39.70 29.34
N ALA A 304 -7.62 -38.46 29.84
CA ALA A 304 -8.51 -37.34 30.18
C ALA A 304 -7.68 -36.03 30.03
N LEU A 305 -8.25 -34.87 29.71
CA LEU A 305 -8.67 -33.88 30.72
C LEU A 305 -9.56 -32.81 30.08
N VAL A 306 -10.79 -32.71 30.60
CA VAL A 306 -11.74 -31.60 30.44
C VAL A 306 -11.75 -30.86 31.78
N LEU A 307 -11.52 -29.54 31.74
CA LEU A 307 -11.91 -28.49 32.71
C LEU A 307 -11.03 -27.27 32.31
N THR A 308 -11.54 -26.13 31.86
CA THR A 308 -12.60 -25.32 32.45
C THR A 308 -13.29 -24.43 31.41
N ALA A 309 -14.62 -24.39 31.45
CA ALA A 309 -15.42 -23.28 30.96
C ALA A 309 -16.02 -22.55 32.17
N THR A 310 -16.03 -21.20 32.15
CA THR A 310 -17.12 -20.26 32.52
C THR A 310 -16.61 -18.92 33.08
N VAL A 311 -17.46 -17.89 32.91
CA VAL A 311 -17.36 -16.44 33.22
C VAL A 311 -16.86 -15.65 32.00
N SER A 312 -17.64 -14.85 31.25
CA SER A 312 -18.93 -14.13 31.40
C SER A 312 -19.28 -13.60 29.97
N GLY A 313 -20.50 -13.38 29.49
CA GLY A 313 -21.75 -12.97 30.13
C GLY A 313 -22.14 -11.54 29.69
N ALA A 314 -22.96 -11.45 28.63
CA ALA A 314 -23.94 -10.40 28.29
C ALA A 314 -23.51 -8.94 27.95
N ALA A 315 -23.76 -8.54 26.69
CA ALA A 315 -24.24 -7.25 26.14
C ALA A 315 -23.98 -7.31 24.61
N VAL A 316 -24.86 -7.10 23.62
CA VAL A 316 -26.00 -6.20 23.45
C VAL A 316 -26.94 -6.82 22.40
N TYR A 317 -28.20 -7.01 22.77
CA TYR A 317 -29.34 -7.12 21.85
C TYR A 317 -30.10 -5.81 21.99
N THR A 318 -30.08 -4.95 20.97
CA THR A 318 -31.08 -3.93 20.61
C THR A 318 -30.47 -2.98 19.59
N VAL A 319 -30.81 -3.10 18.29
CA VAL A 319 -31.17 -2.03 17.32
C VAL A 319 -31.44 -2.73 15.98
N ILE A 320 -32.55 -3.47 15.89
CA ILE A 320 -33.18 -3.82 14.61
C ILE A 320 -34.69 -3.73 14.84
N ASP A 321 -35.20 -2.50 15.00
CA ASP A 321 -36.65 -2.27 14.87
C ASP A 321 -37.08 -0.84 14.49
N LEU A 322 -36.19 -0.06 13.84
CA LEU A 322 -36.53 1.31 13.40
C LEU A 322 -36.40 1.54 11.89
N ARG A 323 -36.28 0.47 11.08
CA ARG A 323 -36.05 0.59 9.62
C ARG A 323 -37.29 0.52 8.73
N ASN A 324 -38.51 0.50 9.30
CA ASN A 324 -39.76 0.45 8.52
C ASN A 324 -40.68 1.67 8.72
N ALA A 325 -40.11 2.87 8.86
CA ALA A 325 -40.88 4.11 8.71
C ALA A 325 -40.67 4.68 7.29
N LYS A 326 -41.73 4.61 6.50
CA LYS A 326 -41.86 5.14 5.13
C LYS A 326 -41.79 6.67 5.14
N PRO A 327 -40.87 7.32 4.41
CA PRO A 327 -40.84 8.79 4.32
C PRO A 327 -41.98 9.32 3.42
N PRO A 328 -42.63 10.45 3.78
CA PRO A 328 -43.64 11.11 2.95
C PRO A 328 -43.01 11.94 1.83
N ALA A 329 -43.78 12.10 0.75
CA ALA A 329 -43.41 12.73 -0.51
C ALA A 329 -43.05 14.22 -0.37
N ALA A 330 -41.97 14.64 -1.05
CA ALA A 330 -41.59 16.04 -1.22
C ALA A 330 -42.34 16.68 -2.39
N GLY A 331 -42.95 17.84 -2.16
CA GLY A 331 -43.53 18.71 -3.18
C GLY A 331 -42.47 19.55 -3.92
N PRO A 332 -42.85 20.22 -5.02
CA PRO A 332 -41.90 20.81 -5.97
C PRO A 332 -41.41 22.20 -5.55
N ALA A 333 -40.10 22.43 -5.61
CA ALA A 333 -39.47 23.74 -5.47
C ALA A 333 -39.29 24.42 -6.83
N SER A 334 -39.66 25.70 -6.89
CA SER A 334 -39.60 26.57 -8.07
C SER A 334 -38.22 27.24 -8.20
N SER A 335 -37.63 27.18 -9.39
CA SER A 335 -36.47 28.00 -9.78
C SER A 335 -36.91 29.39 -10.24
N PRO A 336 -36.03 30.40 -10.09
CA PRO A 336 -35.67 31.13 -11.31
C PRO A 336 -34.17 31.40 -11.45
N ALA A 337 -33.78 31.42 -12.72
CA ALA A 337 -32.47 31.73 -13.26
C ALA A 337 -32.18 33.24 -13.28
N SER A 338 -30.90 33.62 -13.29
CA SER A 338 -30.38 34.80 -14.02
C SER A 338 -28.86 34.73 -14.22
N THR A 339 -28.51 34.46 -15.47
CA THR A 339 -27.51 35.03 -16.40
C THR A 339 -26.27 35.81 -15.88
N PRO A 340 -25.08 35.58 -16.48
CA PRO A 340 -23.82 36.24 -16.11
C PRO A 340 -23.56 37.55 -16.88
N ALA A 341 -22.79 38.45 -16.26
CA ALA A 341 -22.15 39.56 -16.95
C ALA A 341 -20.69 39.74 -16.46
N SER A 342 -19.75 39.55 -17.38
CA SER A 342 -18.43 40.20 -17.45
C SER A 342 -18.48 41.20 -18.63
N PRO A 343 -17.49 42.07 -18.92
CA PRO A 343 -16.14 42.23 -18.35
C PRO A 343 -15.72 43.71 -18.10
N SER A 344 -14.54 43.95 -17.52
CA SER A 344 -13.48 44.76 -18.17
C SER A 344 -12.29 45.07 -17.24
N THR A 345 -11.11 44.75 -17.78
CA THR A 345 -9.76 45.14 -17.40
C THR A 345 -9.49 46.64 -17.58
N ALA A 346 -8.78 47.27 -16.63
CA ALA A 346 -7.87 48.37 -16.92
C ALA A 346 -6.78 48.50 -15.84
N THR A 347 -5.54 48.45 -16.29
CA THR A 347 -4.29 48.52 -15.54
C THR A 347 -3.75 49.95 -15.57
N ALA A 348 -3.33 50.54 -14.45
CA ALA A 348 -2.40 51.66 -14.44
C ALA A 348 -1.56 51.68 -13.16
N ARG A 349 -0.26 51.89 -13.35
CA ARG A 349 0.87 51.75 -12.41
C ARG A 349 1.35 53.13 -11.92
N THR A 350 1.57 53.26 -10.60
CA THR A 350 2.67 53.99 -9.85
C THR A 350 3.01 55.48 -10.14
N PRO A 351 3.89 56.15 -9.35
CA PRO A 351 4.11 56.19 -7.88
C PRO A 351 4.28 57.64 -7.34
N SER A 352 4.30 57.85 -6.00
CA SER A 352 5.18 58.85 -5.33
C SER A 352 5.03 58.85 -3.81
N ALA A 353 6.07 59.37 -3.16
CA ALA A 353 6.58 59.02 -1.85
C ALA A 353 6.33 60.07 -0.73
N LEU A 354 6.40 59.60 0.51
CA LEU A 354 6.97 60.22 1.73
C LEU A 354 6.66 61.70 2.08
N ARG A 355 6.03 61.95 3.24
CA ARG A 355 6.66 62.49 4.48
C ARG A 355 5.64 62.88 5.56
N SER A 356 6.15 62.79 6.79
CA SER A 356 5.55 62.89 8.12
C SER A 356 5.16 64.31 8.58
N SER A 357 4.11 64.42 9.42
CA SER A 357 4.14 64.87 10.84
C SER A 357 2.89 65.66 11.32
N PRO A 358 2.43 65.48 12.59
CA PRO A 358 1.30 66.17 13.27
C PRO A 358 1.78 67.47 14.02
N PRO A 359 0.97 68.38 14.67
CA PRO A 359 -0.16 68.09 15.60
C PRO A 359 -1.37 69.09 15.73
N SER A 360 -2.47 68.56 16.31
CA SER A 360 -3.46 69.12 17.28
C SER A 360 -4.23 70.46 16.99
N PRO A 361 -5.22 70.87 17.83
CA PRO A 361 -6.64 70.66 17.51
C PRO A 361 -7.46 71.98 17.48
N SER A 362 -8.41 72.09 16.56
CA SER A 362 -9.42 73.16 16.61
C SER A 362 -10.82 72.57 16.50
N ALA A 363 -11.56 72.69 17.61
CA ALA A 363 -12.99 72.46 17.67
C ALA A 363 -13.74 73.60 16.98
N SER A 364 -14.68 73.23 16.10
CA SER A 364 -15.85 74.07 15.76
C SER A 364 -16.97 73.17 15.23
N PRO A 365 -18.23 73.41 15.64
CA PRO A 365 -19.37 72.55 15.34
C PRO A 365 -20.07 73.01 14.06
N ALA A 366 -20.25 72.13 13.07
CA ALA A 366 -21.15 72.37 11.95
C ALA A 366 -21.58 71.08 11.24
N GLY A 367 -22.91 70.89 11.16
CA GLY A 367 -23.57 70.24 10.02
C GLY A 367 -23.91 68.74 10.16
N PRO A 368 -25.18 68.33 9.98
CA PRO A 368 -25.53 66.92 9.84
C PRO A 368 -24.97 66.40 8.51
N ALA A 369 -24.07 65.42 8.59
CA ALA A 369 -23.46 64.78 7.43
C ALA A 369 -24.50 63.94 6.66
N PRO A 370 -24.45 63.93 5.31
CA PRO A 370 -25.29 63.07 4.49
C PRO A 370 -24.92 61.60 4.71
N ASN A 371 -25.94 60.74 4.78
CA ASN A 371 -25.82 59.28 4.95
C ASN A 371 -24.71 58.70 4.07
N ALA A 372 -23.63 58.25 4.72
CA ALA A 372 -22.60 57.46 4.08
C ALA A 372 -23.24 56.16 3.53
N PRO A 373 -22.93 55.75 2.28
CA PRO A 373 -23.40 54.48 1.76
C PRO A 373 -22.89 53.36 2.68
N ALA A 374 -23.82 52.48 3.10
CA ALA A 374 -23.53 51.33 3.94
C ALA A 374 -22.32 50.58 3.38
N GLY A 375 -21.23 50.57 4.16
CA GLY A 375 -19.97 49.95 3.77
C GLY A 375 -20.22 48.50 3.35
N ALA A 376 -19.57 48.10 2.26
CA ALA A 376 -19.63 46.72 1.78
C ALA A 376 -19.44 45.76 2.97
N PRO A 377 -20.32 44.76 3.16
CA PRO A 377 -20.19 43.84 4.26
C PRO A 377 -18.79 43.21 4.22
N GLY A 378 -18.04 43.38 5.31
CA GLY A 378 -16.71 42.79 5.45
C GLY A 378 -16.78 41.27 5.25
N PRO A 379 -15.66 40.62 4.91
CA PRO A 379 -15.63 39.17 4.70
C PRO A 379 -16.18 38.45 5.92
N ALA A 380 -17.11 37.51 5.69
CA ALA A 380 -17.81 36.82 6.77
C ALA A 380 -16.81 36.09 7.68
N ALA A 381 -16.95 36.29 9.00
CA ALA A 381 -16.14 35.63 10.01
C ALA A 381 -16.62 34.19 10.26
N VAL A 382 -15.70 33.31 10.65
CA VAL A 382 -16.02 31.93 11.06
C VAL A 382 -16.87 31.97 12.33
N PRO A 383 -18.08 31.36 12.34
CA PRO A 383 -18.91 31.33 13.54
C PRO A 383 -18.26 30.55 14.69
N LYS A 384 -18.48 31.03 15.92
CA LYS A 384 -17.93 30.43 17.15
C LYS A 384 -18.31 28.96 17.36
N THR A 385 -19.46 28.54 16.83
CA THR A 385 -19.93 27.14 16.91
C THR A 385 -19.06 26.16 16.12
N PHE A 386 -18.26 26.62 15.16
CA PHE A 386 -17.33 25.75 14.42
C PHE A 386 -15.91 25.78 14.99
N ILE A 387 -15.57 26.78 15.80
CA ILE A 387 -14.22 26.95 16.34
C ILE A 387 -13.97 25.92 17.44
N GLY A 388 -12.86 25.20 17.34
CA GLY A 388 -12.52 24.14 18.28
C GLY A 388 -11.82 22.99 17.59
N THR A 389 -11.71 21.87 18.31
CA THR A 389 -11.21 20.62 17.75
C THR A 389 -12.33 19.61 17.69
N TRP A 390 -12.46 18.97 16.53
CA TRP A 390 -13.54 18.05 16.23
C TRP A 390 -12.97 16.75 15.70
N GLU A 391 -13.51 15.63 16.14
CA GLU A 391 -13.04 14.31 15.76
C GLU A 391 -14.22 13.35 15.57
N GLY A 392 -14.12 12.47 14.58
CA GLY A 392 -15.13 11.44 14.35
C GLY A 392 -14.57 10.32 13.49
N GLU A 393 -15.19 9.16 13.62
CA GLU A 393 -14.87 7.98 12.85
C GLU A 393 -15.78 7.86 11.63
N PHE A 394 -15.28 7.27 10.56
CA PHE A 394 -16.05 7.00 9.37
C PHE A 394 -15.49 5.79 8.64
N THR A 395 -16.30 5.17 7.80
CA THR A 395 -15.84 4.09 6.92
C THR A 395 -15.71 4.66 5.52
N GLU A 396 -14.53 4.52 4.92
CA GLU A 396 -14.34 4.91 3.52
C GLU A 396 -15.17 3.99 2.60
N PRO A 397 -15.69 4.49 1.47
CA PRO A 397 -16.43 3.66 0.53
C PRO A 397 -15.60 2.44 0.07
N GLY A 398 -16.11 1.24 0.35
CA GLY A 398 -15.44 -0.03 0.00
C GLY A 398 -14.47 -0.56 1.06
N GLU A 399 -14.12 0.25 2.06
CA GLU A 399 -13.32 -0.19 3.20
C GLU A 399 -14.21 -0.80 4.29
N ARG A 400 -13.61 -1.67 5.12
CA ARG A 400 -14.27 -2.22 6.32
C ARG A 400 -13.74 -1.60 7.61
N THR A 401 -12.56 -0.99 7.54
CA THR A 401 -11.87 -0.46 8.70
C THR A 401 -12.31 0.98 8.94
N LEU A 402 -12.49 1.33 10.22
CA LEU A 402 -12.82 2.68 10.61
C LEU A 402 -11.61 3.59 10.37
N SER A 403 -11.80 4.58 9.51
CA SER A 403 -10.92 5.73 9.39
C SER A 403 -11.32 6.77 10.44
N LEU A 404 -10.34 7.58 10.86
CA LEU A 404 -10.55 8.69 11.77
C LEU A 404 -10.35 10.00 11.03
N ARG A 405 -11.20 10.97 11.32
CA ARG A 405 -11.05 12.33 10.83
C ARG A 405 -11.04 13.30 11.99
N ARG A 406 -10.07 14.21 11.98
CA ARG A 406 -9.92 15.30 12.95
C ARG A 406 -9.78 16.62 12.21
N ILE A 407 -10.45 17.65 12.68
CA ILE A 407 -10.31 19.01 12.20
C ILE A 407 -10.16 19.98 13.36
N VAL A 408 -9.16 20.84 13.28
CA VAL A 408 -8.98 21.98 14.17
C VAL A 408 -9.37 23.23 13.39
N VAL A 409 -10.43 23.92 13.83
CA VAL A 409 -10.89 25.17 13.21
C VAL A 409 -10.56 26.33 14.14
N ARG A 410 -9.88 27.34 13.61
CA ARG A 410 -9.49 28.57 14.33
C ARG A 410 -10.35 29.76 13.89
N GLU A 411 -10.26 30.85 14.64
CA GLU A 411 -10.85 32.14 14.27
C GLU A 411 -10.26 32.66 12.95
N GLY A 412 -11.10 33.28 12.11
CA GLY A 412 -10.70 33.97 10.89
C GLY A 412 -11.89 34.34 10.02
N THR A 413 -11.63 34.67 8.76
CA THR A 413 -12.63 35.11 7.78
C THR A 413 -12.58 34.29 6.49
N VAL A 414 -13.60 34.38 5.65
CA VAL A 414 -13.55 33.83 4.29
C VAL A 414 -12.27 34.29 3.57
N GLY A 415 -11.59 33.35 2.92
CA GLY A 415 -10.30 33.53 2.24
C GLY A 415 -9.08 33.23 3.10
N THR A 416 -9.23 32.96 4.40
CA THR A 416 -8.09 32.67 5.31
C THR A 416 -7.94 31.18 5.60
N ALA A 417 -6.69 30.73 5.74
CA ALA A 417 -6.36 29.36 6.15
C ALA A 417 -6.52 29.22 7.67
N VAL A 418 -7.64 28.63 8.09
CA VAL A 418 -8.02 28.53 9.52
C VAL A 418 -8.24 27.10 9.98
N ALA A 419 -8.23 26.14 9.07
CA ALA A 419 -8.48 24.75 9.36
C ALA A 419 -7.19 23.92 9.24
N HIS A 420 -6.99 22.98 10.15
CA HIS A 420 -6.01 21.91 9.99
C HIS A 420 -6.76 20.58 10.02
N VAL A 421 -6.71 19.85 8.91
CA VAL A 421 -7.41 18.59 8.72
C VAL A 421 -6.41 17.45 8.81
N LEU A 422 -6.75 16.44 9.60
CA LEU A 422 -6.01 15.21 9.73
C LEU A 422 -6.97 14.05 9.44
N THR A 423 -6.56 13.15 8.54
CA THR A 423 -7.28 11.91 8.24
C THR A 423 -6.33 10.74 8.46
N LEU A 424 -6.73 9.82 9.33
CA LEU A 424 -6.03 8.58 9.57
C LEU A 424 -6.86 7.45 8.96
N SER A 425 -6.29 6.73 8.01
CA SER A 425 -6.81 5.46 7.52
C SER A 425 -5.91 4.32 7.97
N ARG A 426 -6.18 3.09 7.52
CA ARG A 426 -5.30 1.94 7.77
C ARG A 426 -3.88 2.13 7.22
N THR A 427 -3.78 2.77 6.06
CA THR A 427 -2.55 2.81 5.25
C THR A 427 -2.05 4.22 5.01
N ALA A 428 -2.71 5.26 5.53
CA ALA A 428 -2.26 6.64 5.39
C ALA A 428 -2.55 7.50 6.63
N LEU A 429 -1.70 8.50 6.84
CA LEU A 429 -1.97 9.64 7.71
C LEU A 429 -1.84 10.92 6.90
N CYS A 430 -2.98 11.45 6.47
CA CYS A 430 -3.07 12.63 5.62
C CYS A 430 -3.27 13.90 6.43
N GLN A 431 -2.49 14.93 6.15
CA GLN A 431 -2.57 16.24 6.78
C GLN A 431 -2.70 17.34 5.74
N SER A 432 -3.67 18.25 5.90
CA SER A 432 -3.83 19.43 5.05
C SER A 432 -4.23 20.66 5.86
N GLN A 433 -3.83 21.84 5.37
CA GLN A 433 -4.40 23.11 5.81
C GLN A 433 -5.64 23.40 4.96
N GLY A 434 -6.65 24.07 5.52
CA GLY A 434 -7.89 24.40 4.82
C GLY A 434 -8.22 25.89 4.88
N THR A 435 -8.63 26.42 3.73
CA THR A 435 -9.06 27.81 3.57
C THR A 435 -10.58 27.90 3.58
N VAL A 436 -11.14 28.82 4.36
CA VAL A 436 -12.60 29.01 4.38
C VAL A 436 -13.05 29.66 3.08
N THR A 437 -13.96 28.99 2.37
CA THR A 437 -14.55 29.49 1.11
C THR A 437 -15.93 30.10 1.33
N SER A 438 -16.64 29.70 2.37
CA SER A 438 -17.94 30.26 2.78
C SER A 438 -18.18 30.10 4.28
N ALA A 439 -18.78 31.09 4.92
CA ALA A 439 -19.09 31.08 6.36
C ALA A 439 -20.50 31.61 6.62
N GLY A 440 -21.27 30.91 7.47
CA GLY A 440 -22.65 31.24 7.83
C GLY A 440 -23.28 30.15 8.68
N ALA A 441 -24.51 29.72 8.36
CA ALA A 441 -25.13 28.55 9.02
C ALA A 441 -24.39 27.23 8.74
N SER A 442 -23.58 27.20 7.68
CA SER A 442 -22.65 26.13 7.31
C SER A 442 -21.29 26.77 7.07
N LEU A 443 -20.21 26.03 7.34
CA LEU A 443 -18.84 26.44 7.02
C LEU A 443 -18.31 25.56 5.89
N THR A 444 -17.89 26.17 4.78
CA THR A 444 -17.23 25.47 3.68
C THR A 444 -15.73 25.77 3.70
N ILE A 445 -14.93 24.72 3.63
CA ILE A 445 -13.47 24.77 3.68
C ILE A 445 -12.93 24.07 2.43
N GLY A 446 -12.14 24.78 1.64
CA GLY A 446 -11.35 24.19 0.56
C GLY A 446 -10.05 23.64 1.15
N PRO A 447 -9.86 22.31 1.25
CA PRO A 447 -8.62 21.74 1.73
C PRO A 447 -7.50 22.03 0.72
N GLY A 448 -6.34 22.43 1.22
CA GLY A 448 -5.11 22.51 0.44
C GLY A 448 -4.54 21.12 0.14
N THR A 449 -3.39 21.10 -0.52
CA THR A 449 -2.69 19.86 -0.86
C THR A 449 -2.40 19.05 0.40
N ALA A 450 -2.97 17.85 0.47
CA ALA A 450 -2.74 16.93 1.57
C ALA A 450 -1.36 16.27 1.44
N THR A 451 -0.66 16.18 2.56
CA THR A 451 0.64 15.51 2.66
C THR A 451 0.49 14.28 3.53
N ALA A 452 1.11 13.16 3.14
CA ALA A 452 1.29 12.00 3.99
C ALA A 452 2.78 11.83 4.26
N PRO A 453 3.28 12.20 5.45
CA PRO A 453 4.70 12.09 5.78
C PRO A 453 5.27 10.67 5.64
N SER A 454 4.41 9.66 5.69
CA SER A 454 4.80 8.25 5.78
C SER A 454 4.44 7.36 4.59
N THR A 455 3.45 7.73 3.75
CA THR A 455 2.77 6.76 2.88
C THR A 455 2.59 7.21 1.42
N GLY A 456 3.13 8.36 1.03
CA GLY A 456 3.02 8.89 -0.34
C GLY A 456 1.92 9.96 -0.49
N PRO A 457 1.47 10.27 -1.72
CA PRO A 457 0.46 11.30 -1.94
C PRO A 457 -0.89 10.87 -1.37
N CYS A 458 -1.57 11.80 -0.70
CA CYS A 458 -2.94 11.62 -0.26
C CYS A 458 -3.90 11.93 -1.40
N ASP A 459 -4.99 11.17 -1.49
CA ASP A 459 -6.05 11.51 -2.43
C ASP A 459 -6.61 12.90 -2.13
N PRO A 460 -6.81 13.73 -3.17
CA PRO A 460 -7.35 15.06 -2.98
C PRO A 460 -8.72 14.95 -2.34
N THR A 461 -8.88 15.63 -1.21
CA THR A 461 -10.17 15.71 -0.55
C THR A 461 -10.97 16.82 -1.24
N GLY A 462 -12.22 16.54 -1.63
CA GLY A 462 -13.10 17.59 -2.13
C GLY A 462 -13.40 18.63 -1.05
N ASP A 463 -14.09 19.71 -1.43
CA ASP A 463 -14.55 20.73 -0.48
C ASP A 463 -15.24 20.09 0.73
N ILE A 464 -14.94 20.64 1.90
CA ILE A 464 -15.43 20.18 3.19
C ILE A 464 -16.57 21.10 3.59
N SER A 465 -17.74 20.55 3.84
CA SER A 465 -18.87 21.27 4.43
C SER A 465 -19.08 20.82 5.87
N LEU A 466 -19.06 21.77 6.79
CA LEU A 466 -19.39 21.56 8.20
C LEU A 466 -20.74 22.22 8.50
N ARG A 467 -21.61 21.47 9.16
CA ARG A 467 -22.88 21.97 9.69
C ARG A 467 -22.96 21.67 11.17
N SER A 468 -23.14 22.70 12.00
CA SER A 468 -23.37 22.51 13.43
C SER A 468 -24.76 21.90 13.63
N ASN A 469 -24.82 20.78 14.36
CA ASN A 469 -26.09 20.21 14.80
C ASN A 469 -26.44 20.76 16.19
N ASP A 470 -25.45 20.84 17.07
CA ASP A 470 -25.51 21.42 18.41
C ASP A 470 -24.11 21.97 18.82
N ALA A 471 -23.92 22.22 20.13
CA ALA A 471 -22.68 22.77 20.67
C ALA A 471 -21.50 21.78 20.68
N ASP A 472 -21.78 20.48 20.67
CA ASP A 472 -20.80 19.40 20.86
C ASP A 472 -20.70 18.48 19.63
N THR A 473 -21.51 18.70 18.58
CA THR A 473 -21.46 17.91 17.35
C THR A 473 -21.53 18.74 16.05
N LEU A 474 -20.72 18.32 15.07
CA LEU A 474 -20.74 18.81 13.70
C LEU A 474 -21.05 17.66 12.74
N THR A 475 -21.88 17.92 11.73
CA THR A 475 -21.94 17.07 10.54
C THR A 475 -20.86 17.51 9.57
N TRP A 476 -19.97 16.58 9.21
CA TRP A 476 -18.96 16.73 8.17
C TRP A 476 -19.45 16.09 6.87
N THR A 477 -19.28 16.79 5.75
CA THR A 477 -19.46 16.23 4.40
C THR A 477 -18.29 16.59 3.50
N SER A 478 -17.75 15.61 2.77
CA SER A 478 -16.79 15.83 1.68
C SER A 478 -16.92 14.74 0.63
N GLY A 479 -17.18 15.12 -0.62
CA GLY A 479 -17.55 14.18 -1.68
C GLY A 479 -18.78 13.35 -1.30
N SER A 480 -18.66 12.02 -1.38
CA SER A 480 -19.72 11.08 -0.96
C SER A 480 -19.67 10.71 0.53
N THR A 481 -18.67 11.20 1.27
CA THR A 481 -18.48 10.83 2.68
C THR A 481 -19.19 11.82 3.59
N THR A 482 -20.05 11.31 4.46
CA THR A 482 -20.69 12.09 5.53
C THR A 482 -20.42 11.40 6.86
N THR A 483 -19.99 12.16 7.87
CA THR A 483 -19.79 11.65 9.23
C THR A 483 -20.14 12.70 10.29
N THR A 484 -20.39 12.27 11.51
CA THR A 484 -20.57 13.16 12.66
C THR A 484 -19.24 13.28 13.39
N LEU A 485 -18.82 14.51 13.64
CA LEU A 485 -17.68 14.84 14.46
C LEU A 485 -18.17 15.32 15.83
N HIS A 486 -17.47 14.89 16.87
CA HIS A 486 -17.69 15.30 18.25
C HIS A 486 -16.60 16.27 18.67
N HIS A 487 -16.95 17.21 19.54
CA HIS A 487 -15.98 18.10 20.13
C HIS A 487 -14.95 17.28 20.94
N ALA A 488 -13.67 17.45 20.62
CA ALA A 488 -12.57 16.77 21.27
C ALA A 488 -11.82 17.76 22.18
N ALA A 489 -11.37 17.30 23.34
CA ALA A 489 -10.58 18.12 24.23
C ALA A 489 -9.35 18.69 23.49
N SER A 490 -9.20 20.02 23.55
CA SER A 490 -8.04 20.75 23.03
C SER A 490 -6.83 20.47 23.93
N ALA A 491 -6.18 19.33 23.74
CA ALA A 491 -4.95 19.02 24.45
C ALA A 491 -3.74 19.49 23.63
N ASP A 492 -3.28 20.72 23.90
CA ASP A 492 -1.96 21.20 23.43
C ASP A 492 -0.81 20.32 24.01
N ARG A 493 -1.10 19.48 25.01
CA ARG A 493 -0.22 18.40 25.50
C ARG A 493 -0.66 17.06 24.92
N ALA A 494 0.07 16.58 23.92
CA ALA A 494 -0.50 15.61 23.01
C ALA A 494 0.01 14.18 23.13
N VAL A 495 0.63 13.80 24.25
CA VAL A 495 0.58 12.40 24.71
C VAL A 495 0.32 12.41 26.22
N PRO A 496 -0.67 11.65 26.75
CA PRO A 496 -0.85 11.52 28.18
C PRO A 496 0.38 10.82 28.81
N THR A 497 0.83 11.33 29.96
CA THR A 497 2.03 10.85 30.67
C THR A 497 2.13 9.32 30.81
N PRO A 498 1.04 8.56 31.07
CA PRO A 498 1.11 7.10 31.18
C PRO A 498 1.70 6.40 29.96
N TYR A 499 1.53 6.94 28.74
CA TYR A 499 2.04 6.35 27.51
C TYR A 499 3.52 6.66 27.24
N LEU A 500 4.07 7.70 27.87
CA LEU A 500 5.42 8.17 27.57
C LEU A 500 6.49 7.17 28.01
N GLY A 501 7.57 7.12 27.23
CA GLY A 501 8.76 6.32 27.50
C GLY A 501 8.93 5.14 26.55
N THR A 502 9.76 4.20 26.98
CA THR A 502 10.16 3.04 26.18
C THR A 502 9.40 1.80 26.63
N TRP A 503 8.91 1.06 25.65
CA TRP A 503 8.09 -0.13 25.79
C TRP A 503 8.71 -1.26 24.97
N ARG A 504 8.56 -2.51 25.41
CA ARG A 504 9.08 -3.69 24.73
C ARG A 504 8.05 -4.81 24.63
N ALA A 505 7.98 -5.46 23.48
CA ALA A 505 7.20 -6.68 23.27
C ALA A 505 8.07 -7.74 22.59
N GLN A 506 7.70 -9.01 22.74
CA GLN A 506 8.21 -10.07 21.87
C GLN A 506 7.31 -10.17 20.64
N ASP A 507 7.90 -10.48 19.48
CA ASP A 507 7.12 -10.82 18.30
C ASP A 507 6.53 -12.23 18.46
N GLY A 508 5.20 -12.33 18.55
CA GLY A 508 4.52 -13.63 18.69
C GLY A 508 4.72 -14.58 17.49
N ASN A 509 5.07 -14.06 16.31
CA ASN A 509 5.34 -14.87 15.12
C ASN A 509 6.80 -15.32 15.01
N ASP A 510 7.70 -14.62 15.70
CA ASP A 510 9.12 -14.92 15.72
C ASP A 510 9.69 -14.70 17.13
N PRO A 511 9.85 -15.77 17.93
CA PRO A 511 10.27 -15.64 19.32
C PRO A 511 11.70 -15.11 19.48
N THR A 512 12.49 -15.05 18.40
CA THR A 512 13.83 -14.43 18.43
C THR A 512 13.80 -12.94 18.07
N SER A 513 12.64 -12.44 17.66
CA SER A 513 12.42 -11.04 17.33
C SER A 513 11.74 -10.29 18.46
N SER A 514 12.31 -9.13 18.81
CA SER A 514 11.79 -8.21 19.81
C SER A 514 11.45 -6.86 19.21
N VAL A 515 10.44 -6.20 19.77
CA VAL A 515 9.98 -4.89 19.34
C VAL A 515 10.19 -3.91 20.48
N ARG A 516 10.90 -2.82 20.21
CA ARG A 516 11.01 -1.68 21.10
C ARG A 516 10.23 -0.51 20.52
N MET A 517 9.37 0.11 21.32
CA MET A 517 8.64 1.31 20.96
C MET A 517 8.94 2.41 21.95
N THR A 518 9.34 3.59 21.49
CA THR A 518 9.57 4.79 22.31
C THR A 518 8.56 5.85 21.93
N ILE A 519 7.65 6.20 22.85
CA ILE A 519 6.63 7.23 22.64
C ILE A 519 7.14 8.55 23.21
N GLN A 520 7.22 9.57 22.35
CA GLN A 520 7.71 10.90 22.69
C GLN A 520 6.56 11.90 22.80
N GLN A 521 6.72 12.89 23.67
CA GLN A 521 5.80 14.01 23.79
C GLN A 521 5.84 14.88 22.53
N GLY A 522 4.70 15.39 22.10
CA GLY A 522 4.58 16.39 21.04
C GLY A 522 3.12 16.78 20.80
N PRO A 523 2.82 17.77 19.96
CA PRO A 523 1.46 18.08 19.49
C PRO A 523 0.91 16.98 18.57
N LEU A 524 -0.41 16.85 18.45
CA LEU A 524 -1.02 15.94 17.47
C LEU A 524 -0.55 16.28 16.06
N GLY A 525 -0.35 15.26 15.24
CA GLY A 525 0.24 15.39 13.91
C GLY A 525 1.77 15.57 13.92
N GLN A 526 2.41 15.70 15.08
CA GLN A 526 3.87 15.81 15.21
C GLN A 526 4.47 14.86 16.24
N ALA A 527 3.73 14.50 17.30
CA ALA A 527 4.18 13.53 18.31
C ALA A 527 4.50 12.19 17.64
N ARG A 528 5.59 11.55 18.10
CA ARG A 528 6.17 10.39 17.41
C ARG A 528 6.25 9.18 18.32
N ALA A 529 6.00 8.02 17.72
CA ALA A 529 6.42 6.74 18.26
C ALA A 529 7.55 6.22 17.36
N GLU A 530 8.71 5.97 17.95
CA GLU A 530 9.85 5.33 17.28
C GLU A 530 9.84 3.84 17.54
N PHE A 531 10.09 3.04 16.52
CA PHE A 531 10.09 1.59 16.58
C PHE A 531 11.46 1.04 16.21
N SER A 532 11.90 0.01 16.93
CA SER A 532 13.04 -0.85 16.60
C SER A 532 12.54 -2.30 16.62
N TRP A 533 12.68 -3.00 15.52
CA TRP A 533 12.41 -4.43 15.41
C TRP A 533 13.75 -5.13 15.26
N ASP A 534 14.09 -5.97 16.22
CA ASP A 534 15.39 -6.60 16.32
C ASP A 534 15.19 -8.12 16.36
N GLY A 535 15.67 -8.83 15.34
CA GLY A 535 15.69 -10.29 15.27
C GLY A 535 17.03 -10.82 14.77
N ASP A 536 17.24 -12.14 14.79
CA ASP A 536 18.55 -12.76 14.47
C ASP A 536 19.10 -12.40 13.09
N ILE A 537 18.20 -12.12 12.15
CA ILE A 537 18.53 -11.87 10.74
C ILE A 537 18.08 -10.50 10.26
N HIS A 538 17.54 -9.65 11.14
CA HIS A 538 17.04 -8.35 10.72
C HIS A 538 17.05 -7.29 11.82
N HIS A 539 17.23 -6.05 11.39
CA HIS A 539 17.09 -4.86 12.20
C HIS A 539 16.29 -3.81 11.42
N CYS A 540 15.10 -3.47 11.93
CA CYS A 540 14.24 -2.44 11.35
C CYS A 540 14.13 -1.26 12.30
N LYS A 541 14.21 -0.04 11.77
CA LYS A 541 13.78 1.16 12.48
C LYS A 541 12.65 1.82 11.73
N GLY A 542 11.71 2.38 12.47
CA GLY A 542 10.61 3.13 11.88
C GLY A 542 10.04 4.19 12.80
N VAL A 543 9.21 5.05 12.24
CA VAL A 543 8.54 6.13 12.97
C VAL A 543 7.06 6.19 12.59
N SER A 544 6.19 6.39 13.58
CA SER A 544 4.77 6.71 13.36
C SER A 544 4.43 8.05 13.99
N ILE A 545 3.48 8.76 13.38
CA ILE A 545 3.00 10.06 13.86
C ILE A 545 1.63 9.88 14.52
N LEU A 546 1.41 10.57 15.63
CA LEU A 546 0.18 10.52 16.39
C LEU A 546 -0.95 11.30 15.71
N ALA A 547 -2.11 10.67 15.57
CA ALA A 547 -3.30 11.22 14.96
C ALA A 547 -4.36 11.65 15.99
N SER A 548 -4.53 10.87 17.07
CA SER A 548 -5.55 11.12 18.10
C SER A 548 -5.16 10.56 19.46
N THR A 549 -5.78 11.13 20.51
CA THR A 549 -5.60 10.86 21.94
C THR A 549 -6.94 10.63 22.65
N GLY A 550 -7.99 10.19 21.95
CA GLY A 550 -9.32 9.91 22.52
C GLY A 550 -9.32 8.78 23.56
N ASP A 551 -10.06 7.69 23.31
CA ASP A 551 -10.08 6.52 24.22
C ASP A 551 -8.76 5.72 24.22
N GLY A 552 -7.78 6.17 23.45
CA GLY A 552 -6.44 5.61 23.31
C GLY A 552 -5.59 6.49 22.39
N LEU A 553 -4.35 6.07 22.15
CA LEU A 553 -3.52 6.71 21.11
C LEU A 553 -3.76 6.04 19.77
N LYS A 554 -3.98 6.84 18.72
CA LYS A 554 -4.06 6.33 17.35
C LYS A 554 -2.87 6.87 16.58
N PHE A 555 -2.02 5.98 16.09
CA PHE A 555 -0.83 6.32 15.31
C PHE A 555 -1.01 5.93 13.85
N GLY A 556 -0.49 6.77 12.95
CA GLY A 556 -0.39 6.47 11.53
C GLY A 556 0.52 5.28 11.22
N PRO A 557 0.56 4.87 9.93
CA PRO A 557 1.45 3.83 9.47
C PRO A 557 2.90 4.17 9.77
N GLU A 558 3.72 3.16 10.00
CA GLU A 558 5.13 3.32 10.31
C GLU A 558 5.93 3.60 9.03
N THR A 559 6.67 4.70 8.99
CA THR A 559 7.69 4.93 7.97
C THR A 559 8.94 4.17 8.36
N VAL A 560 9.38 3.23 7.54
CA VAL A 560 10.68 2.57 7.73
C VAL A 560 11.80 3.58 7.48
N THR A 561 12.63 3.82 8.48
CA THR A 561 13.78 4.75 8.42
C THR A 561 15.10 4.03 8.29
N ALA A 562 15.18 2.76 8.71
CA ALA A 562 16.32 1.88 8.47
C ALA A 562 15.84 0.43 8.32
N SER A 563 16.53 -0.34 7.49
CA SER A 563 16.25 -1.76 7.25
C SER A 563 17.56 -2.48 6.97
N GLU A 564 17.89 -3.45 7.80
CA GLU A 564 19.01 -4.35 7.61
C GLU A 564 18.48 -5.79 7.64
N PRO A 565 18.66 -6.59 6.57
CA PRO A 565 19.13 -6.20 5.24
C PRO A 565 18.25 -5.11 4.58
N ALA A 566 18.81 -4.38 3.63
CA ALA A 566 18.07 -3.34 2.91
C ALA A 566 16.84 -3.92 2.20
N GLY A 567 15.68 -3.26 2.38
CA GLY A 567 14.40 -3.68 1.79
C GLY A 567 13.74 -4.88 2.46
N PHE A 568 14.29 -5.38 3.56
CA PHE A 568 13.65 -6.44 4.36
C PHE A 568 12.39 -5.95 5.06
N CYS A 569 12.46 -4.76 5.65
CA CYS A 569 11.38 -4.20 6.46
C CYS A 569 10.36 -3.50 5.57
N THR A 570 9.08 -3.76 5.82
CA THR A 570 7.96 -3.10 5.15
C THR A 570 7.23 -2.17 6.11
N GLN A 571 6.62 -1.12 5.56
CA GLN A 571 5.72 -0.27 6.32
C GLN A 571 4.61 -1.10 6.99
N THR A 572 4.36 -0.82 8.26
CA THR A 572 3.28 -1.44 9.02
C THR A 572 2.05 -0.53 9.05
N PRO A 573 0.83 -1.08 9.17
CA PRO A 573 -0.39 -0.28 9.20
C PRO A 573 -0.47 0.70 10.38
N SER A 574 -1.49 1.56 10.34
CA SER A 574 -1.94 2.34 11.49
C SER A 574 -2.27 1.44 12.67
N ARG A 575 -2.17 1.98 13.89
CA ARG A 575 -2.33 1.23 15.14
C ARG A 575 -3.07 2.01 16.20
N ILE A 576 -3.72 1.28 17.08
CA ILE A 576 -4.41 1.75 18.27
C ILE A 576 -3.63 1.28 19.48
N ILE A 577 -3.40 2.18 20.43
CA ILE A 577 -2.72 1.90 21.70
C ILE A 577 -3.70 2.19 22.83
N SER A 578 -4.11 1.14 23.53
CA SER A 578 -5.01 1.26 24.67
C SER A 578 -4.31 1.90 25.86
N PRO A 579 -5.05 2.55 26.78
CA PRO A 579 -4.49 3.05 28.04
C PRO A 579 -3.66 1.97 28.76
N PRO A 580 -2.42 2.28 29.17
CA PRO A 580 -1.60 1.33 29.90
C PRO A 580 -2.27 0.91 31.20
N GLN A 581 -2.24 -0.40 31.49
CA GLN A 581 -2.67 -0.98 32.75
C GLN A 581 -1.42 -1.42 33.51
N ALA A 582 -1.07 -0.69 34.57
CA ALA A 582 0.24 -0.78 35.22
C ALA A 582 1.39 -0.63 34.20
N ASP A 583 2.27 -1.62 34.11
CA ASP A 583 3.41 -1.62 33.18
C ASP A 583 3.14 -2.35 31.86
N THR A 584 1.87 -2.64 31.55
CA THR A 584 1.48 -3.30 30.30
C THR A 584 0.63 -2.38 29.43
N MET A 585 0.97 -2.31 28.15
CA MET A 585 0.30 -1.49 27.15
C MET A 585 -0.08 -2.37 25.96
N HIS A 586 -1.36 -2.34 25.59
CA HIS A 586 -1.87 -3.10 24.45
C HIS A 586 -1.77 -2.26 23.17
N VAL A 587 -1.19 -2.84 22.12
CA VAL A 587 -1.05 -2.22 20.81
C VAL A 587 -1.67 -3.13 19.77
N GLU A 588 -2.60 -2.60 18.99
CA GLU A 588 -3.34 -3.34 17.97
C GLU A 588 -3.24 -2.64 16.63
N TRP A 589 -3.00 -3.40 15.56
CA TRP A 589 -3.01 -2.86 14.21
C TRP A 589 -4.44 -2.65 13.70
N PHE A 590 -4.62 -1.72 12.77
CA PHE A 590 -5.90 -1.53 12.11
C PHE A 590 -6.30 -2.80 11.34
N THR A 591 -7.58 -3.16 11.43
CA THR A 591 -8.13 -4.39 10.84
C THR A 591 -7.76 -4.52 9.35
N PRO A 592 -7.25 -5.68 8.92
CA PRO A 592 -7.00 -5.96 7.51
C PRO A 592 -8.28 -5.94 6.64
N PRO A 593 -8.20 -5.69 5.32
CA PRO A 593 -9.36 -5.55 4.44
C PRO A 593 -10.13 -6.86 4.27
N ASP A 594 -9.42 -7.99 4.36
CA ASP A 594 -10.00 -9.33 4.33
C ASP A 594 -10.84 -9.64 5.58
N GLY A 595 -10.80 -8.79 6.61
CA GLY A 595 -11.50 -8.96 7.88
C GLY A 595 -10.85 -9.97 8.81
N SER A 596 -9.63 -10.41 8.52
CA SER A 596 -8.84 -11.23 9.45
C SER A 596 -8.59 -10.49 10.76
N GLN A 597 -8.26 -11.24 11.82
CA GLN A 597 -7.99 -10.59 13.10
C GLN A 597 -6.78 -9.67 13.00
N PRO A 598 -6.88 -8.43 13.52
CA PRO A 598 -5.75 -7.53 13.57
C PRO A 598 -4.64 -8.12 14.45
N ARG A 599 -3.40 -7.79 14.09
CA ARG A 599 -2.25 -8.17 14.89
C ARG A 599 -2.21 -7.32 16.16
N ALA A 600 -2.06 -7.98 17.31
CA ALA A 600 -2.00 -7.33 18.61
C ALA A 600 -0.73 -7.73 19.38
N PHE A 601 -0.28 -6.83 20.24
CA PHE A 601 0.92 -6.96 21.05
C PHE A 601 0.64 -6.50 22.48
N ALA A 602 1.22 -7.22 23.45
CA ALA A 602 1.35 -6.75 24.82
C ALA A 602 2.77 -6.21 25.00
N PHE A 603 2.89 -4.89 25.12
CA PHE A 603 4.13 -4.22 25.42
C PHE A 603 4.29 -4.05 26.94
N HIS A 604 5.50 -4.25 27.44
CA HIS A 604 5.88 -4.00 28.83
C HIS A 604 6.81 -2.80 28.92
N ARG A 605 6.68 -1.99 29.97
CA ARG A 605 7.57 -0.86 30.20
C ARG A 605 9.03 -1.35 30.30
N ALA A 606 9.94 -0.72 29.56
CA ALA A 606 11.36 -0.97 29.75
C ALA A 606 11.79 -0.25 31.03
N GLY A 607 12.20 -1.02 32.04
CA GLY A 607 12.66 -0.51 33.33
C GLY A 607 13.92 0.33 33.28
#